data_AF-A0ABD5QUL8-F1
#
_entry.id   AF-A0ABD5QUL8-F1
#
_cell.length_a   1.000
_cell.length_b   1.000
_cell.length_c   1.000
_cell.angle_alpha   90.00
_cell.angle_beta   90.00
_cell.angle_gamma   90.00
#
_symmetry.space_group_name_H-M   'P 1'
#
loop_
_entity.id
_entity.type
_entity.pdbx_description
1 polymer ?
#
loop_
_entity_poly.entity_id
_entity_poly.type
_entity_poly.pdbx_seq_one_letter_code
_entity_poly.pdbx_strand_id
1 'polypeptide(L)' 'MSGDDTRSRANEVRDDGGDDGREWRFGIDDVGPDGVTEDTSTPESEPIEPGSIDAEHAAFVVLGVALVVGVFVFGF' A
#
# COMPACT_ATOMS: atom_id res chain seq x y z
N MET A 1 30.36 -8.17 -18.69
CA MET A 1 29.51 -9.02 -17.84
C MET A 1 29.56 -8.43 -16.44
N SER A 2 28.63 -7.54 -16.10
CA SER A 2 28.54 -6.90 -14.78
C SER A 2 27.09 -6.42 -14.60
N GLY A 3 26.32 -7.09 -13.77
CA GLY A 3 24.91 -6.78 -13.55
C GLY A 3 24.22 -7.74 -12.58
N ASP A 4 24.71 -8.97 -12.50
CA ASP A 4 24.19 -9.99 -11.58
C ASP A 4 24.69 -9.80 -10.14
N ASP A 5 25.93 -9.33 -9.94
CA ASP A 5 26.51 -9.19 -8.60
C ASP A 5 25.81 -8.11 -7.74
N THR A 6 25.30 -7.03 -8.36
CA THR A 6 24.66 -5.93 -7.63
C THR A 6 23.29 -6.30 -7.09
N ARG A 7 22.58 -7.20 -7.77
CA ARG A 7 21.26 -7.69 -7.32
C ARG A 7 21.40 -8.66 -6.14
N SER A 8 22.43 -9.50 -6.16
CA SER A 8 22.70 -10.45 -5.07
C SER A 8 22.99 -9.73 -3.75
N ARG A 9 23.61 -8.55 -3.82
CA ARG A 9 23.95 -7.74 -2.65
C ARG A 9 22.76 -6.98 -2.01
N ALA A 10 21.66 -6.84 -2.72
CA ALA A 10 20.46 -6.20 -2.17
C ALA A 10 19.63 -7.16 -1.30
N ASN A 11 19.85 -8.48 -1.43
CA ASN A 11 19.12 -9.53 -0.74
C ASN A 11 19.88 -10.14 0.45
N GLU A 12 21.07 -9.62 0.78
CA GLU A 12 21.81 -10.00 1.98
C GLU A 12 21.22 -9.25 3.18
N VAL A 13 20.19 -9.86 3.79
CA VAL A 13 19.68 -9.46 5.10
C VAL A 13 20.81 -9.69 6.11
N ARG A 14 21.28 -8.61 6.72
CA ARG A 14 22.21 -8.69 7.84
C ARG A 14 21.40 -9.15 9.05
N ASP A 15 21.69 -10.37 9.50
CA ASP A 15 21.34 -10.86 10.83
C ASP A 15 22.20 -10.11 11.86
N ASP A 16 21.93 -8.82 12.05
CA ASP A 16 22.50 -8.05 13.15
C ASP A 16 21.42 -7.95 14.23
N GLY A 17 21.60 -8.80 15.24
CA GLY A 17 20.71 -8.91 16.37
C GLY A 17 20.54 -7.58 17.10
N GLY A 18 19.28 -7.28 17.39
CA GLY A 18 18.87 -6.30 18.40
C GLY A 18 18.33 -5.01 17.80
N ASP A 19 16.99 -4.93 17.67
CA ASP A 19 16.30 -3.64 17.79
C ASP A 19 14.93 -3.81 18.46
N ASP A 20 14.93 -3.55 19.77
CA ASP A 20 13.74 -3.32 20.59
C ASP A 20 12.98 -2.08 20.08
N GLY A 21 12.09 -2.21 19.08
CA GLY A 21 11.46 -1.00 18.55
C GLY A 21 10.41 -1.12 17.44
N ARG A 22 9.49 -2.09 17.54
CA ARG A 22 8.45 -2.44 16.55
C ARG A 22 8.99 -3.26 15.38
N GLU A 23 9.53 -4.44 15.70
CA GLU A 23 9.61 -5.51 14.71
C GLU A 23 8.19 -5.73 14.17
N TRP A 24 8.06 -5.56 12.85
CA TRP A 24 6.85 -5.95 12.15
C TRP A 24 6.56 -7.40 12.51
N ARG A 25 5.30 -7.72 12.78
CA ARG A 25 4.89 -9.04 13.27
C ARG A 25 5.33 -10.19 12.36
N PHE A 26 5.60 -9.91 11.09
CA PHE A 26 6.04 -10.88 10.09
C PHE A 26 7.23 -10.30 9.30
N GLY A 27 8.24 -11.13 9.06
CA GLY A 27 9.34 -10.83 8.14
C GLY A 27 8.88 -10.91 6.68
N ILE A 28 9.68 -10.36 5.76
CA ILE A 28 9.38 -10.37 4.31
C ILE A 28 9.32 -11.81 3.75
N ASP A 29 10.16 -12.70 4.29
CA ASP A 29 10.21 -14.12 3.92
C ASP A 29 9.02 -14.91 4.47
N ASP A 30 8.35 -14.42 5.53
CA ASP A 30 7.19 -15.07 6.15
C ASP A 30 5.88 -14.81 5.38
N VAL A 31 5.85 -13.82 4.47
CA VAL A 31 4.68 -13.41 3.68
C VAL A 31 4.85 -13.63 2.16
N GLY A 32 5.85 -14.42 1.77
CA GLY A 32 6.09 -14.81 0.38
C GLY A 32 4.99 -15.72 -0.20
N PRO A 33 5.05 -16.11 -1.48
CA PRO A 33 4.08 -17.01 -2.10
C PRO A 33 3.96 -18.38 -1.40
N ASP A 34 4.98 -18.78 -0.64
CA ASP A 34 5.00 -19.98 0.22
C ASP A 34 4.97 -19.63 1.74
N GLY A 35 4.69 -18.36 2.09
CA GLY A 35 4.64 -17.85 3.47
C GLY A 35 3.40 -18.32 4.25
N VAL A 36 3.26 -17.92 5.52
CA VAL A 36 2.07 -18.27 6.33
C VAL A 36 0.83 -17.64 5.69
N THR A 37 0.13 -18.41 4.86
CA THR A 37 -1.11 -18.02 4.19
C THR A 37 -2.33 -18.23 5.07
N GLU A 38 -2.19 -18.17 6.41
CA GLU A 38 -3.38 -18.13 7.26
C GLU A 38 -4.19 -16.91 6.84
N ASP A 39 -5.31 -17.21 6.20
CA ASP A 39 -6.20 -16.33 5.48
C ASP A 39 -6.83 -15.34 6.46
N THR A 40 -6.11 -14.26 6.74
CA THR A 40 -6.43 -13.35 7.85
C THR A 40 -6.86 -11.96 7.40
N SER A 41 -6.98 -11.66 6.10
CA SER A 41 -7.48 -10.34 5.70
C SER A 41 -8.08 -10.17 4.30
N THR A 42 -8.04 -11.14 3.39
CA THR A 42 -8.66 -10.94 2.05
C THR A 42 -9.57 -12.11 1.74
N PRO A 43 -10.90 -11.93 1.80
CA PRO A 43 -11.83 -12.97 1.36
C PRO A 43 -11.53 -13.34 -0.10
N GLU A 44 -11.13 -14.59 -0.34
CA GLU A 44 -10.83 -15.14 -1.68
C GLU A 44 -12.00 -15.02 -2.69
N SER A 45 -13.23 -14.84 -2.20
CA SER A 45 -14.45 -14.93 -3.02
C SER A 45 -15.23 -13.62 -3.18
N GLU A 46 -14.93 -12.56 -2.42
CA GLU A 46 -15.69 -11.32 -2.51
C GLU A 46 -14.73 -10.15 -2.78
N PRO A 47 -14.76 -9.55 -3.98
CA PRO A 47 -14.14 -8.25 -4.20
C PRO A 47 -14.65 -7.29 -3.10
N ILE A 48 -13.73 -6.58 -2.46
CA ILE A 48 -14.07 -5.56 -1.47
C ILE A 48 -14.78 -4.42 -2.22
N GLU A 49 -16.10 -4.50 -2.31
CA GLU A 49 -16.88 -3.43 -2.91
C GLU A 49 -16.73 -2.16 -2.07
N PRO A 50 -16.50 -1.00 -2.72
CA PRO A 50 -16.50 0.25 -1.98
C PRO A 50 -17.88 0.42 -1.33
N GLY A 51 -17.88 0.67 -0.03
CA GLY A 51 -19.10 0.98 0.69
C GLY A 51 -19.81 2.21 0.13
N SER A 52 -21.07 2.39 0.50
CA SER A 52 -21.81 3.61 0.16
C SER A 52 -21.09 4.85 0.70
N ILE A 53 -21.01 5.89 -0.12
CA ILE A 53 -20.47 7.19 0.30
C ILE A 53 -21.49 7.94 1.16
N ASP A 54 -21.07 8.49 2.30
CA ASP A 54 -21.91 9.43 3.05
C ASP A 54 -22.06 10.76 2.32
N ALA A 55 -23.15 11.49 2.62
CA ALA A 55 -23.45 12.76 1.98
C ALA A 55 -22.35 13.82 2.22
N GLU A 56 -21.77 13.85 3.42
CA GLU A 56 -20.68 14.74 3.79
C GLU A 56 -19.43 14.51 2.93
N HIS A 57 -19.04 13.24 2.76
CA HIS A 57 -17.89 12.85 1.94
C HIS A 57 -18.12 13.21 0.46
N ALA A 58 -19.32 12.97 -0.06
CA ALA A 58 -19.69 13.34 -1.43
C ALA A 58 -19.62 14.86 -1.64
N ALA A 59 -20.02 15.67 -0.65
CA ALA A 59 -19.94 17.13 -0.73
C ALA A 59 -18.50 17.63 -0.89
N PHE A 60 -17.53 17.02 -0.21
CA PHE A 60 -16.11 17.39 -0.35
C PHE A 60 -15.56 17.08 -1.75
N VAL A 61 -15.95 15.95 -2.34
CA VAL A 61 -15.56 15.59 -3.71
C VAL A 61 -16.13 16.61 -4.70
N VAL A 62 -17.42 16.92 -4.60
CA VAL A 62 -18.08 17.91 -5.46
C VAL A 62 -17.44 19.29 -5.30
N LEU A 63 -17.12 19.71 -4.08
CA LEU A 63 -16.42 20.97 -3.81
C LEU A 63 -15.05 21.01 -4.50
N GLY A 64 -14.26 19.95 -4.39
CA GLY A 64 -12.96 19.85 -5.06
C GLY A 64 -13.07 19.97 -6.58
N VAL A 65 -14.03 19.25 -7.19
CA VAL A 65 -14.31 19.34 -8.62
C VAL A 65 -14.73 20.75 -9.01
N ALA A 66 -15.63 21.38 -8.24
CA ALA A 66 -16.10 22.73 -8.50
C ALA A 66 -14.97 23.77 -8.43
N LEU A 67 -14.05 23.64 -7.47
CA LEU A 67 -12.87 24.52 -7.37
C LEU A 67 -11.96 24.36 -8.58
N VAL A 68 -11.65 23.11 -8.98
CA VAL A 68 -10.81 22.85 -10.16
C VAL A 68 -11.44 23.43 -11.42
N VAL A 69 -12.73 23.15 -11.66
CA VAL A 69 -13.46 23.72 -12.79
C VAL A 69 -13.48 25.25 -12.73
N GLY A 70 -13.70 25.83 -11.54
CA GLY A 70 -13.68 27.27 -11.32
C GLY A 70 -12.33 27.89 -11.70
N VAL A 71 -11.22 27.26 -11.31
CA VAL A 71 -9.87 27.69 -11.71
C VAL A 71 -9.72 27.66 -13.24
N PHE A 72 -10.17 26.61 -13.91
CA PHE A 72 -10.08 26.53 -15.37
C PHE A 72 -10.96 27.57 -16.10
N VAL A 73 -12.13 27.89 -15.56
CA VAL A 73 -13.08 28.83 -16.19
C VAL A 73 -12.72 30.29 -15.93
N PHE A 74 -12.16 30.61 -14.76
CA PHE A 74 -11.95 32.00 -14.32
C PHE A 74 -10.49 32.39 -14.08
N GLY A 75 -9.55 31.44 -14.18
CA GLY A 75 -8.14 31.62 -13.81
C GLY A 75 -7.17 31.93 -14.95
N PHE A 76 -7.66 32.37 -16.12
CA PHE A 76 -6.83 32.80 -17.26
C PHE A 76 -6.85 34.32 -17.47
#